data_AF-A0A2A5JNK2-F1
#
_entry.id   AF-A0A2A5JNK2-F1
#
_cell.length_a   1.000
_cell.length_b   1.000
_cell.length_c   1.000
_cell.angle_alpha   90.00
_cell.angle_beta   90.00
_cell.angle_gamma   90.00
#
_symmetry.space_group_name_H-M   'P 1'
#
loop_
_entity.id
_entity.type
_entity.pdbx_description
1 polymer ?
#
loop_
_entity_poly.entity_id
_entity_poly.type
_entity_poly.pdbx_seq_one_letter_code
_entity_poly.pdbx_strand_id
1 'polypeptide(L)'
;MAKLYLIIGSVFCLLSVALGAFAAHGLKGRLSEYAIGIFNTAAQYQMTHGLAIIVTAFLIKWGLKAQLAGGFFIAGVLLFSGSLYLLALTGMKWLGPITPIGGTCFLIAWVLLIVQAAKSSF
;
A
#
# COMPACT_ATOMS: atom_id res chain seq x y z
N MET A 1 14.79 11.42 -5.70
CA MET A 1 13.93 10.51 -4.92
C MET A 1 12.52 11.04 -4.68
N ALA A 2 12.33 12.26 -4.17
CA ALA A 2 10.98 12.81 -3.91
C ALA A 2 10.01 12.72 -5.11
N LYS A 3 10.42 13.17 -6.31
CA LYS A 3 9.60 13.04 -7.53
C LYS A 3 9.16 11.60 -7.83
N LEU A 4 10.05 10.63 -7.65
CA LEU A 4 9.76 9.22 -7.90
C LEU A 4 8.68 8.71 -6.93
N TYR A 5 8.81 9.00 -5.64
CA TYR A 5 7.79 8.61 -4.66
C TYR A 5 6.46 9.30 -4.91
N LEU A 6 6.45 10.58 -5.28
CA LEU A 6 5.22 11.28 -5.64
C LEU A 6 4.50 10.57 -6.80
N ILE A 7 5.24 10.16 -7.84
CA ILE A 7 4.68 9.42 -8.98
C ILE A 7 4.16 8.06 -8.52
N ILE A 8 4.98 7.26 -7.83
CA ILE A 8 4.59 5.90 -7.42
C ILE A 8 3.38 5.91 -6.48
N GLY A 9 3.38 6.78 -5.47
CA GLY A 9 2.25 6.93 -4.56
C GLY A 9 0.97 7.34 -5.28
N SER A 10 1.06 8.27 -6.24
CA SER A 10 -0.08 8.68 -7.08
C SER A 10 -0.59 7.53 -7.96
N VAL A 11 0.31 6.72 -8.53
CA VAL A 11 -0.06 5.53 -9.29
C VAL A 11 -0.79 4.52 -8.41
N PHE A 12 -0.30 4.26 -7.19
CA PHE A 12 -0.99 3.36 -6.25
C PHE A 12 -2.36 3.88 -5.82
N CYS A 13 -2.50 5.18 -5.54
CA CYS A 13 -3.80 5.79 -5.26
C CYS A 13 -4.76 5.65 -6.44
N LEU A 14 -4.31 5.98 -7.66
CA LEU A 14 -5.10 5.82 -8.89
C LEU A 14 -5.58 4.38 -9.08
N LEU A 15 -4.65 3.42 -8.98
CA LEU A 15 -4.97 2.01 -9.12
C LEU A 15 -5.92 1.52 -8.03
N SER A 16 -5.79 2.04 -6.81
CA SER A 16 -6.71 1.67 -5.72
C SER A 16 -8.14 2.12 -6.02
N VAL A 17 -8.33 3.35 -6.53
CA VAL A 17 -9.65 3.82 -6.98
C VAL A 17 -10.21 2.94 -8.10
N ALA A 18 -9.39 2.66 -9.12
CA ALA A 18 -9.82 1.84 -10.26
C ALA A 18 -10.20 0.41 -9.82
N LEU A 19 -9.37 -0.23 -9.01
CA LEU A 19 -9.61 -1.58 -8.51
C LEU A 19 -10.79 -1.62 -7.54
N GLY A 20 -10.95 -0.64 -6.66
CA GLY A 20 -12.12 -0.53 -5.77
C GLY A 20 -13.44 -0.37 -6.55
N ALA A 21 -13.45 0.47 -7.58
CA ALA A 21 -14.61 0.62 -8.46
C ALA A 21 -14.91 -0.69 -9.21
N PHE A 22 -13.87 -1.38 -9.69
CA PHE A 22 -14.00 -2.67 -10.35
C PHE A 22 -14.54 -3.76 -9.41
N ALA A 23 -14.15 -3.77 -8.13
CA ALA A 23 -14.70 -4.68 -7.14
C ALA A 23 -16.21 -4.46 -6.95
N ALA A 24 -16.63 -3.20 -6.82
CA ALA A 24 -18.02 -2.84 -6.56
C ALA A 24 -18.97 -3.09 -7.75
N HIS A 25 -18.48 -2.93 -8.99
CA HIS A 25 -19.33 -3.01 -10.19
C HIS A 25 -19.01 -4.20 -11.10
N GLY A 26 -17.73 -4.55 -11.25
CA GLY A 26 -17.27 -5.58 -12.19
C GLY A 26 -17.15 -6.99 -11.58
N LEU A 27 -16.88 -7.09 -10.28
CA LEU A 27 -16.70 -8.37 -9.58
C LEU A 27 -17.92 -8.79 -8.73
N LYS A 28 -18.83 -7.87 -8.46
CA LYS A 28 -20.05 -8.16 -7.69
C LYS A 28 -20.88 -9.23 -8.39
N GLY A 29 -21.26 -10.27 -7.64
CA GLY A 29 -21.97 -11.44 -8.17
C GLY A 29 -21.11 -12.43 -8.96
N ARG A 30 -19.82 -12.13 -9.19
CA ARG A 30 -18.85 -13.07 -9.80
C ARG A 30 -17.94 -13.73 -8.77
N LEU A 31 -17.67 -13.03 -7.67
CA LEU A 31 -16.91 -13.54 -6.53
C LEU A 31 -17.80 -13.66 -5.30
N SER A 32 -17.40 -14.50 -4.35
CA SER A 32 -18.06 -14.57 -3.04
C SER A 32 -17.88 -13.28 -2.26
N GLU A 33 -18.80 -12.98 -1.35
CA GLU A 33 -18.71 -11.81 -0.46
C GLU A 33 -17.39 -11.79 0.34
N TYR A 34 -16.90 -12.97 0.75
CA TYR A 34 -15.59 -13.10 1.40
C TYR A 34 -14.43 -12.66 0.49
N ALA A 35 -14.41 -13.09 -0.77
CA ALA A 35 -13.37 -12.71 -1.72
C ALA A 35 -13.45 -11.21 -2.08
N ILE A 36 -14.65 -10.65 -2.20
CA ILE A 36 -14.86 -9.20 -2.35
C ILE A 36 -14.33 -8.44 -1.13
N GLY A 37 -14.57 -8.93 0.08
CA GLY A 37 -14.02 -8.36 1.31
C GLY A 37 -12.48 -8.31 1.31
N ILE A 38 -11.83 -9.40 0.89
CA ILE A 38 -10.37 -9.45 0.71
C ILE A 38 -9.91 -8.41 -0.32
N PHE A 39 -10.56 -8.35 -1.47
CA PHE A 39 -10.22 -7.43 -2.55
C PHE A 39 -10.35 -5.95 -2.11
N ASN A 40 -11.41 -5.63 -1.37
CA ASN A 40 -11.61 -4.29 -0.81
C ASN A 40 -10.55 -3.94 0.25
N THR A 41 -10.16 -4.91 1.08
CA THR A 41 -9.05 -4.73 2.04
C THR A 41 -7.74 -4.39 1.31
N ALA A 42 -7.42 -5.11 0.23
CA ALA A 42 -6.26 -4.85 -0.59
C ALA A 42 -6.26 -3.42 -1.16
N ALA A 43 -7.40 -2.96 -1.69
CA ALA A 43 -7.57 -1.62 -2.22
C ALA A 43 -7.45 -0.54 -1.15
N GLN A 44 -8.06 -0.74 0.02
CA GLN A 44 -7.98 0.21 1.13
C GLN A 44 -6.55 0.38 1.63
N TYR A 45 -5.81 -0.72 1.80
CA TYR A 45 -4.40 -0.66 2.21
C TYR A 45 -3.53 -0.02 1.13
N GLN A 46 -3.79 -0.32 -0.16
CA GLN A 46 -3.08 0.32 -1.26
C GLN A 46 -3.32 1.84 -1.30
N MET A 47 -4.56 2.31 -1.08
CA MET A 47 -4.86 3.74 -0.99
C MET A 47 -4.10 4.38 0.18
N THR A 48 -4.24 3.79 1.36
CA THR A 48 -3.68 4.33 2.61
C THR A 48 -2.17 4.49 2.49
N HIS A 49 -1.47 3.45 2.01
CA HIS A 49 -0.02 3.50 1.88
C HIS A 49 0.46 4.22 0.61
N GLY A 50 -0.37 4.29 -0.44
CA GLY A 50 -0.13 5.19 -1.58
C GLY A 50 -0.09 6.66 -1.15
N LEU A 51 -1.05 7.09 -0.33
CA LEU A 51 -1.06 8.43 0.28
C LEU A 51 0.15 8.63 1.21
N ALA A 52 0.50 7.62 2.02
CA ALA A 52 1.71 7.69 2.84
C ALA A 52 2.98 7.90 2.00
N ILE A 53 3.10 7.22 0.84
CA ILE A 53 4.23 7.42 -0.08
C ILE A 53 4.24 8.86 -0.64
N ILE A 54 3.08 9.42 -1.00
CA ILE A 54 2.97 10.83 -1.41
C ILE A 54 3.46 11.75 -0.29
N VAL A 55 3.04 11.52 0.96
CA VAL A 55 3.51 12.28 2.12
C VAL A 55 5.03 12.13 2.28
N THR A 56 5.60 10.92 2.15
CA THR A 56 7.06 10.74 2.22
C THR A 56 7.81 11.55 1.16
N ALA A 57 7.23 11.74 -0.03
CA ALA A 57 7.83 12.59 -1.06
C ALA A 57 7.97 14.05 -0.59
N PHE A 58 6.94 14.59 0.08
CA PHE A 58 6.97 15.94 0.65
C PHE A 58 7.93 16.04 1.84
N LEU A 59 7.94 15.04 2.73
CA LEU A 59 8.89 15.00 3.86
C LEU A 59 10.35 15.01 3.37
N ILE A 60 10.65 14.25 2.31
CA ILE A 60 11.99 14.28 1.67
C ILE A 60 12.29 15.65 1.07
N LYS A 61 11.31 16.28 0.42
CA LYS A 61 11.46 17.64 -0.12
C LYS A 61 11.76 18.67 0.98
N TRP A 62 11.21 18.45 2.18
CA TRP A 62 11.46 19.27 3.38
C TRP A 62 12.71 18.88 4.17
N GLY A 63 13.52 17.95 3.64
CA GLY A 63 14.82 17.60 4.23
C GLY A 63 14.81 16.44 5.22
N LEU A 64 13.66 15.82 5.50
CA LEU A 64 13.61 14.60 6.32
C LEU A 64 14.16 13.40 5.53
N LYS A 65 14.95 12.56 6.21
CA LYS A 65 15.52 11.32 5.64
C LYS A 65 14.50 10.18 5.59
N ALA A 66 13.43 10.34 4.82
CA ALA A 66 12.30 9.40 4.75
C ALA A 66 12.35 8.42 3.56
N GLN A 67 13.47 8.31 2.84
CA GLN A 67 13.61 7.45 1.65
C GLN A 67 13.39 5.97 1.98
N LEU A 68 13.96 5.50 3.08
CA LEU A 68 13.83 4.09 3.48
C LEU A 68 12.37 3.75 3.83
N ALA A 69 11.67 4.65 4.52
CA ALA A 69 10.24 4.49 4.81
C ALA A 69 9.42 4.40 3.51
N GLY A 70 9.68 5.28 2.53
CA GLY A 70 9.04 5.23 1.22
C GLY A 70 9.27 3.89 0.50
N GLY A 71 10.50 3.35 0.55
CA GLY A 71 10.81 2.03 0.01
C GLY A 71 10.02 0.90 0.67
N PHE A 72 9.92 0.89 2.00
CA PHE A 72 9.14 -0.11 2.73
C PHE A 72 7.63 0.01 2.50
N PHE A 73 7.07 1.21 2.34
CA PHE A 73 5.68 1.36 1.92
C PHE A 73 5.42 0.75 0.54
N ILE A 74 6.33 0.99 -0.43
CA ILE A 74 6.19 0.41 -1.77
C ILE A 74 6.23 -1.12 -1.72
N ALA A 75 7.23 -1.68 -1.03
CA ALA A 75 7.33 -3.13 -0.85
C ALA A 75 6.09 -3.70 -0.15
N GLY A 76 5.59 -3.00 0.88
CA GLY A 76 4.36 -3.37 1.57
C GLY A 76 3.15 -3.39 0.65
N VAL A 77 2.94 -2.37 -0.21
CA VAL A 77 1.81 -2.35 -1.16
C VAL A 77 1.88 -3.54 -2.12
N LEU A 78 3.07 -3.80 -2.69
CA LEU A 78 3.24 -4.90 -3.65
C LEU A 78 3.01 -6.27 -3.00
N LEU A 79 3.54 -6.48 -1.79
CA LEU A 79 3.43 -7.77 -1.10
C LEU A 79 2.07 -7.95 -0.42
N PHE A 80 1.57 -6.95 0.31
CA PHE A 80 0.29 -7.04 1.04
C PHE A 80 -0.89 -6.93 0.09
N SER A 81 -1.06 -5.78 -0.57
CA SER A 81 -2.23 -5.56 -1.44
C SER A 81 -2.18 -6.43 -2.68
N GLY A 82 -1.01 -6.56 -3.31
CA GLY A 82 -0.83 -7.43 -4.48
C GLY A 82 -1.19 -8.90 -4.20
N SER A 83 -0.73 -9.48 -3.08
CA SER A 83 -1.08 -10.86 -2.72
C SER A 83 -2.57 -11.03 -2.42
N LEU A 84 -3.22 -10.06 -1.75
CA LEU A 84 -4.64 -10.12 -1.47
C LEU A 84 -5.52 -9.99 -2.73
N TYR A 85 -5.15 -9.13 -3.69
CA TYR A 85 -5.85 -9.08 -4.98
C TYR A 85 -5.77 -10.41 -5.71
N LEU A 86 -4.56 -10.99 -5.80
CA LEU A 86 -4.35 -12.28 -6.45
C LEU A 86 -5.10 -13.40 -5.70
N LEU A 87 -5.07 -13.41 -4.37
CA LEU A 87 -5.81 -14.37 -3.55
C LEU A 87 -7.31 -14.28 -3.79
N ALA A 88 -7.88 -13.08 -3.83
CA ALA A 88 -9.30 -12.87 -4.08
C ALA A 88 -9.73 -13.33 -5.48
N LEU A 89 -8.89 -13.11 -6.50
CA LEU A 89 -9.21 -13.47 -7.89
C LEU A 89 -8.96 -14.94 -8.22
N THR A 90 -7.98 -15.58 -7.59
CA THR A 90 -7.50 -16.92 -7.98
C THR A 90 -7.79 -18.00 -6.94
N GLY A 91 -8.08 -17.62 -5.69
CA GLY A 91 -8.23 -18.57 -4.58
C GLY A 91 -6.92 -19.26 -4.15
N MET A 92 -5.76 -18.86 -4.69
CA MET A 92 -4.47 -19.49 -4.39
C MET A 92 -4.02 -19.23 -2.96
N LYS A 93 -4.30 -20.18 -2.05
CA LYS A 93 -4.03 -20.07 -0.61
C LYS A 93 -2.56 -19.85 -0.23
N TRP A 94 -1.61 -20.26 -1.07
CA TRP A 94 -0.17 -20.07 -0.83
C TRP A 94 0.25 -18.59 -0.85
N LEU A 95 -0.60 -17.70 -1.38
CA LEU A 95 -0.40 -16.25 -1.33
C LEU A 95 -0.65 -15.68 0.08
N GLY A 96 -1.42 -16.38 0.93
CA GLY A 96 -1.76 -15.92 2.28
C GLY A 96 -0.53 -15.59 3.14
N PRO A 97 0.50 -16.45 3.22
CA PRO A 97 1.74 -16.16 3.93
C PRO A 97 2.56 -14.96 3.42
N ILE A 98 2.31 -14.47 2.20
CA ILE A 98 2.99 -13.27 1.68
C ILE A 98 2.42 -12.00 2.30
N THR A 99 1.12 -11.98 2.61
CA THR A 99 0.45 -10.81 3.17
C THR A 99 1.09 -10.33 4.49
N PRO A 100 1.40 -11.20 5.49
CA PRO A 100 2.12 -10.79 6.70
C PRO A 100 3.49 -10.14 6.47
N ILE A 101 4.22 -10.57 5.42
CA ILE A 101 5.52 -9.98 5.07
C ILE A 101 5.32 -8.53 4.61
N GLY A 102 4.30 -8.29 3.77
CA GLY A 102 3.92 -6.94 3.37
C GLY A 102 3.45 -6.08 4.55
N GLY A 103 2.69 -6.67 5.48
CA GLY A 103 2.26 -6.00 6.71
C GLY A 103 3.44 -5.57 7.58
N THR A 104 4.45 -6.43 7.69
CA THR A 104 5.71 -6.12 8.40
C THR A 104 6.45 -4.96 7.73
N CYS A 105 6.47 -4.90 6.39
CA CYS A 105 7.03 -3.75 5.66
C CYS A 105 6.31 -2.44 6.01
N PHE A 106 4.97 -2.46 6.08
CA PHE A 106 4.21 -1.28 6.51
C PHE A 106 4.54 -0.83 7.94
N LEU A 107 4.65 -1.78 8.88
CA LEU A 107 5.03 -1.46 10.25
C LEU A 107 6.43 -0.82 10.31
N ILE A 108 7.41 -1.40 9.61
CA ILE A 108 8.77 -0.83 9.53
C ILE A 108 8.74 0.57 8.93
N ALA A 109 7.98 0.80 7.85
CA ALA A 109 7.87 2.11 7.22
C ALA A 109 7.35 3.18 8.19
N TRP A 110 6.29 2.88 8.94
CA TRP A 110 5.74 3.80 9.94
C TRP A 110 6.70 4.05 11.09
N VAL A 111 7.35 3.01 11.63
CA VAL A 111 8.38 3.16 12.67
C VAL A 111 9.52 4.06 12.20
N LEU A 112 9.97 3.90 10.95
CA LEU A 112 11.00 4.77 10.38
C LEU A 112 10.53 6.23 10.31
N LEU A 113 9.29 6.51 9.91
CA LEU A 113 8.76 7.88 9.94
C LEU A 113 8.69 8.45 11.36
N ILE A 114 8.24 7.66 12.34
CA ILE A 114 8.20 8.06 13.76
C ILE A 114 9.61 8.42 14.24
N VAL A 115 10.60 7.58 13.97
CA VAL A 115 12.00 7.81 14.37
C VAL A 115 12.56 9.07 13.72
N GLN A 116 12.27 9.32 12.44
CA GLN A 116 12.78 10.52 11.76
C GLN A 116 12.08 11.79 12.24
N ALA A 117 10.78 11.74 12.51
CA ALA A 117 10.04 12.87 13.09
C ALA A 117 10.55 13.20 14.49
N ALA A 118 10.74 12.20 15.35
CA ALA A 118 11.24 12.38 16.72
C ALA A 118 12.66 12.97 16.79
N LYS A 119 13.47 12.78 15.74
CA LYS A 119 14.82 13.37 15.62
C LYS A 119 14.84 14.73 14.94
N SER A 120 13.76 15.12 14.27
CA SER A 120 13.68 16.41 13.57
C SER A 120 13.29 17.52 14.55
N SER A 121 13.93 18.67 14.44
CA SER A 121 13.58 19.90 15.16
C SER A 121 12.41 20.61 14.47
N PHE A 122 11.29 19.90 14.35
CA PHE A 122 10.09 20.37 13.66
C PHE A 122 9.59 21.71 14.23
#